data_AF-A0A8S9WEE4-F1
#
_entry.id   AF-A0A8S9WEE4-F1
#
_cell.length_a   1.000
_cell.length_b   1.000
_cell.length_c   1.000
_cell.angle_alpha   90.00
_cell.angle_beta   90.00
_cell.angle_gamma   90.00
#
_symmetry.space_group_name_H-M   'P 1'
#
loop_
_entity.id
_entity.type
_entity.pdbx_description
1 polymer ?
#
loop_
_entity_poly.entity_id
_entity_poly.type
_entity_poly.pdbx_seq_one_letter_code
_entity_poly.pdbx_strand_id
1 'polypeptide(L)'
;KITAVNTDRGSQFYASGGEKKKEGVSRFKQYLNARGVKHIPSKRNNPQTNGKIERWFQEYRRHRWRFDTAYAFAEWYNNRIHGALDLEYFETPNEAFIRKMRCENTLGMFFEWCEKEVSI
;
A
#
# COMPACT_ATOMS: atom_id res chain seq x y z
N LYS A 1 -10.74 4.02 3.97
CA LYS A 1 -9.73 4.10 5.06
C LYS A 1 -8.78 2.90 5.01
N ILE A 2 -7.46 3.08 5.16
CA ILE A 2 -6.52 1.93 5.27
C ILE A 2 -6.71 1.27 6.64
N THR A 3 -6.94 -0.05 6.68
CA THR A 3 -7.24 -0.78 7.92
C THR A 3 -6.10 -1.69 8.39
N ALA A 4 -5.22 -2.10 7.48
CA ALA A 4 -4.08 -2.94 7.79
C ALA A 4 -2.91 -2.66 6.85
N VAL A 5 -1.69 -2.91 7.32
CA VAL A 5 -0.46 -2.86 6.53
C VAL A 5 0.36 -4.11 6.79
N ASN A 6 0.88 -4.69 5.70
CA ASN A 6 1.83 -5.80 5.78
C ASN A 6 3.24 -5.26 5.50
N THR A 7 4.21 -5.65 6.32
CA THR A 7 5.62 -5.31 6.13
C THR A 7 6.51 -6.52 6.37
N ASP A 8 7.76 -6.45 5.94
CA ASP A 8 8.80 -7.34 6.45
C ASP A 8 9.18 -6.99 7.91
N ARG A 9 10.17 -7.73 8.44
CA ARG A 9 10.76 -7.51 9.76
C ARG A 9 12.04 -6.68 9.72
N GLY A 10 12.21 -5.85 8.68
CA GLY A 10 13.32 -4.89 8.62
C GLY A 10 13.30 -3.98 9.85
N SER A 11 14.48 -3.55 10.29
CA SER A 11 14.65 -2.72 11.49
C SER A 11 13.87 -1.40 11.47
N GLN A 12 13.50 -0.93 10.28
CA GLN A 12 12.65 0.25 10.06
C GLN A 12 11.19 0.03 10.49
N PHE A 13 10.66 -1.19 10.32
CA PHE A 13 9.27 -1.53 10.61
C PHE A 13 9.12 -2.30 11.93
N TYR A 14 10.13 -3.08 12.30
CA TYR A 14 10.14 -3.93 13.48
C TYR A 14 11.37 -3.62 14.33
N ALA A 15 11.17 -3.20 15.58
CA ALA A 15 12.29 -3.00 16.50
C ALA A 15 12.79 -4.37 16.97
N SER A 16 14.06 -4.68 16.72
CA SER A 16 14.74 -5.83 17.33
C SER A 16 14.85 -5.57 18.83
N GLY A 17 14.04 -6.24 19.63
CA GLY A 17 14.26 -6.30 21.07
C GLY A 17 15.56 -7.06 21.34
N GLY A 18 16.59 -6.36 21.83
CA GLY A 18 17.73 -7.04 22.46
C GLY A 18 17.28 -7.70 23.76
N GLU A 19 17.97 -8.75 24.19
CA GLU A 19 17.63 -9.68 25.30
C GLU A 19 17.25 -9.03 26.65
N LYS A 20 17.39 -7.71 26.82
CA LYS A 20 17.06 -6.97 28.04
C LYS A 20 16.14 -5.75 27.83
N LYS A 21 15.56 -5.52 26.65
CA LYS A 21 14.66 -4.39 26.39
C LYS A 21 13.25 -4.89 26.07
N LYS A 22 12.27 -4.48 26.88
CA LYS A 22 10.82 -4.58 26.59
C LYS A 22 10.60 -4.28 25.10
N GLU A 23 9.81 -5.10 24.40
CA GLU A 23 9.45 -4.91 22.98
C GLU A 23 9.35 -3.41 22.66
N GLY A 24 10.40 -2.84 22.07
CA GLY A 24 10.46 -1.41 21.83
C GLY A 24 9.40 -1.11 20.79
N VAL A 25 8.30 -0.45 21.18
CA VAL A 25 7.28 -0.05 20.22
C VAL A 25 7.95 0.88 19.21
N SER A 26 8.17 0.41 17.98
CA SER A 26 8.82 1.22 16.93
C SER A 26 7.98 2.46 16.65
N ARG A 27 8.62 3.57 16.24
CA ARG A 27 7.90 4.79 15.81
C ARG A 27 6.84 4.46 14.75
N PHE A 28 7.13 3.50 13.89
CA PHE A 28 6.20 2.97 12.89
C PHE A 28 4.98 2.31 13.53
N LYS A 29 5.16 1.42 14.52
CA LYS A 29 4.05 0.78 15.25
C LYS A 29 3.19 1.82 16.00
N GLN A 30 3.81 2.85 16.59
CA GLN A 30 3.06 3.96 17.21
C GLN A 30 2.21 4.73 16.17
N TYR A 31 2.80 5.04 15.02
CA TYR A 31 2.10 5.72 13.92
C TYR A 31 0.87 4.95 13.43
N LEU A 32 0.98 3.63 13.31
CA LEU A 32 -0.12 2.75 12.89
C LEU A 32 -1.21 2.67 13.96
N ASN A 33 -0.83 2.51 15.23
CA ASN A 33 -1.77 2.48 16.35
C ASN A 33 -2.59 3.77 16.45
N ALA A 34 -1.95 4.93 16.30
CA ALA A 34 -2.63 6.23 16.32
C ALA A 34 -3.68 6.38 15.20
N ARG A 35 -3.57 5.60 14.12
CA ARG A 35 -4.51 5.60 12.98
C ARG A 35 -5.48 4.42 12.99
N GLY A 36 -5.38 3.54 14.00
CA GLY A 36 -6.13 2.29 14.06
C GLY A 36 -5.79 1.33 12.92
N VAL A 37 -4.57 1.38 12.38
CA VAL A 37 -4.10 0.50 11.30
C VAL A 37 -3.44 -0.73 11.91
N LYS A 38 -3.93 -1.92 11.57
CA LYS A 38 -3.34 -3.19 12.03
C LYS A 38 -2.02 -3.46 11.33
N HIS A 39 -0.93 -3.60 12.10
CA HIS A 39 0.37 -4.04 11.58
C HIS A 39 0.43 -5.57 11.47
N ILE A 40 0.74 -6.08 10.27
CA ILE A 40 0.83 -7.52 9.98
C ILE A 40 2.27 -7.82 9.51
N PRO A 41 3.20 -8.16 10.41
CA PRO A 41 4.56 -8.51 10.01
C PRO A 41 4.59 -9.87 9.30
N SER A 42 5.29 -9.93 8.18
CA SER A 42 5.52 -11.16 7.40
C SER A 42 6.24 -12.23 8.21
N LYS A 43 5.92 -13.51 7.97
CA LYS A 43 6.66 -14.65 8.56
C LYS A 43 8.12 -14.63 8.09
N ARG A 44 9.02 -15.16 8.94
CA ARG A 44 10.45 -15.27 8.60
C ARG A 44 10.54 -16.31 7.48
N ASN A 45 11.34 -16.04 6.45
CA ASN A 45 11.47 -16.90 5.27
C ASN A 45 10.14 -17.14 4.52
N ASN A 46 9.30 -16.10 4.36
CA ASN A 46 8.16 -16.14 3.46
C ASN A 46 8.31 -15.13 2.30
N PRO A 47 9.08 -15.47 1.26
CA PRO A 47 9.34 -14.59 0.10
C PRO A 47 8.05 -14.14 -0.60
N GLN A 48 7.00 -14.96 -0.52
CA GLN A 48 5.75 -14.70 -1.22
C GLN A 48 5.02 -13.46 -0.68
N THR A 49 5.26 -13.07 0.58
CA THR A 49 4.53 -11.93 1.18
C THR A 49 4.99 -10.59 0.60
N ASN A 50 6.27 -10.48 0.21
CA ASN A 50 6.83 -9.28 -0.41
C ASN A 50 6.83 -9.34 -1.95
N GLY A 51 6.45 -10.45 -2.56
CA GLY A 51 6.56 -10.63 -4.02
C GLY A 51 5.83 -9.56 -4.85
N LYS A 52 4.74 -8.98 -4.33
CA LYS A 52 4.05 -7.87 -5.00
C LYS A 52 4.90 -6.60 -5.05
N ILE A 53 5.49 -6.20 -3.92
CA ILE A 53 6.31 -4.99 -3.87
C ILE A 53 7.64 -5.19 -4.59
N GLU A 54 8.22 -6.39 -4.53
CA GLU A 54 9.42 -6.76 -5.30
C GLU A 54 9.17 -6.69 -6.80
N ARG A 55 8.05 -7.25 -7.29
CA ARG A 55 7.65 -7.16 -8.70
C ARG A 55 7.38 -5.71 -9.13
N TRP A 56 6.76 -4.91 -8.27
CA TRP A 56 6.57 -3.48 -8.55
C TRP A 56 7.91 -2.75 -8.70
N PHE A 57 8.86 -2.97 -7.78
CA PHE A 57 10.20 -2.37 -7.87
C PHE A 57 11.02 -2.87 -9.07
N GLN A 58 10.80 -4.11 -9.51
CA GLN A 58 11.38 -4.63 -10.74
C GLN A 58 10.86 -3.85 -11.96
N GLU A 59 9.55 -3.61 -12.03
CA GLU A 59 8.95 -2.86 -13.13
C GLU A 59 9.36 -1.38 -13.13
N TYR A 60 9.45 -0.78 -11.93
CA TYR A 60 10.01 0.55 -11.72
C TYR A 60 11.41 0.64 -12.29
N ARG A 61 12.33 -0.25 -11.87
CA ARG A 61 13.72 -0.25 -12.37
C ARG A 61 13.80 -0.43 -13.89
N ARG A 62 12.93 -1.26 -14.47
CA ARG A 62 12.90 -1.51 -15.92
C ARG A 62 12.52 -0.28 -16.75
N HIS A 63 11.63 0.57 -16.23
CA HIS A 63 11.08 1.71 -16.98
C HIS A 63 11.50 3.07 -16.45
N ARG A 64 12.14 3.15 -15.28
CA ARG A 64 12.42 4.42 -14.60
C ARG A 64 13.13 5.43 -15.50
N TRP A 65 14.03 4.98 -16.36
CA TRP A 65 14.78 5.83 -17.30
C TRP A 65 13.90 6.56 -18.32
N ARG A 66 12.64 6.15 -18.52
CA ARG A 66 11.69 6.77 -19.47
C ARG A 66 10.93 7.97 -18.89
N PHE A 67 11.08 8.25 -17.60
CA PHE A 67 10.28 9.25 -16.90
C PHE A 67 11.19 10.25 -16.19
N ASP A 68 10.78 11.50 -16.09
CA ASP A 68 11.56 12.50 -15.35
C ASP A 68 11.44 12.29 -13.84
N THR A 69 10.23 11.94 -13.37
CA THR A 69 9.93 11.80 -11.95
C THR A 69 9.35 10.42 -11.61
N ALA A 70 9.47 10.03 -10.34
CA ALA A 70 8.81 8.82 -9.83
C ALA A 70 7.28 8.94 -9.90
N TYR A 71 6.74 10.17 -9.81
CA TYR A 71 5.32 10.43 -9.94
C TYR A 71 4.83 10.15 -11.37
N ALA A 72 5.54 10.65 -12.38
CA ALA A 72 5.20 10.40 -13.79
C ALA A 72 5.23 8.89 -14.12
N PHE A 73 6.19 8.15 -13.56
CA PHE A 73 6.18 6.69 -13.66
C PHE A 73 4.93 6.08 -13.00
N ALA A 74 4.58 6.51 -11.78
CA ALA A 74 3.46 5.96 -11.03
C ALA A 74 2.13 6.23 -11.75
N GLU A 75 1.96 7.43 -12.29
CA GLU A 75 0.80 7.82 -13.10
C GLU A 75 0.67 6.92 -14.34
N TRP A 76 1.75 6.74 -15.11
CA TRP A 76 1.75 5.82 -16.25
C TRP A 76 1.46 4.37 -15.82
N TYR A 77 2.13 3.89 -14.76
CA TYR A 77 1.98 2.52 -14.30
C TYR A 77 0.56 2.22 -13.83
N ASN A 78 -0.11 3.18 -13.19
CA ASN A 78 -1.45 2.99 -12.66
C ASN A 78 -2.56 3.12 -13.71
N ASN A 79 -2.27 3.73 -14.88
CA ASN A 79 -3.24 3.95 -15.96
C ASN A 79 -2.98 3.12 -17.22
N ARG A 80 -1.94 2.28 -17.24
CA ARG A 80 -1.72 1.32 -18.33
C ARG A 80 -2.54 0.05 -18.14
N ILE A 81 -2.94 -0.56 -19.26
CA ILE A 81 -3.53 -1.90 -19.27
C ILE A 81 -2.52 -2.89 -18.68
N HIS A 82 -2.98 -3.76 -17.77
CA HIS A 82 -2.10 -4.72 -17.10
C HIS A 82 -2.57 -6.15 -17.35
N GLY A 83 -1.74 -6.97 -18.01
CA GLY A 83 -2.11 -8.36 -18.37
C GLY A 83 -2.26 -9.36 -17.23
N ALA A 84 -2.14 -8.93 -15.98
CA ALA A 84 -2.42 -9.75 -14.79
C ALA A 84 -3.74 -9.34 -14.12
N LEU A 85 -4.44 -8.37 -14.71
CA LEU A 85 -5.77 -7.89 -14.34
C LEU A 85 -6.78 -8.37 -15.39
N ASP A 86 -7.99 -7.80 -15.37
CA ASP A 86 -9.03 -8.15 -16.31
C ASP A 86 -8.71 -7.62 -17.73
N LEU A 87 -8.16 -8.51 -18.57
CA LEU A 87 -7.76 -8.18 -19.93
C LEU A 87 -8.95 -7.99 -20.88
N GLU A 88 -10.09 -8.64 -20.61
CA GLU A 88 -11.30 -8.48 -21.43
C GLU A 88 -11.82 -7.04 -21.33
N TYR A 89 -11.70 -6.45 -20.15
CA TYR A 89 -12.08 -5.07 -19.87
C TYR A 89 -10.91 -4.07 -19.97
N PHE A 90 -9.75 -4.50 -20.47
CA PHE A 90 -8.54 -3.67 -20.56
C PHE A 90 -8.17 -2.96 -19.24
N GLU A 91 -8.36 -3.66 -18.13
CA GLU A 91 -8.33 -3.08 -16.80
C GLU A 91 -6.94 -2.54 -16.43
N THR A 92 -6.95 -1.32 -15.89
CA THR A 92 -5.80 -0.63 -15.32
C THR A 92 -5.68 -0.90 -13.81
N PRO A 93 -4.48 -0.73 -13.21
CA PRO A 93 -4.34 -0.86 -11.76
C PRO A 93 -5.22 0.09 -10.95
N ASN A 94 -5.49 1.31 -11.45
CA ASN A 94 -6.42 2.24 -10.82
C ASN A 94 -7.85 1.67 -10.80
N GLU A 95 -8.35 1.20 -11.93
CA GLU A 95 -9.70 0.60 -12.02
C GLU A 95 -9.80 -0.64 -11.13
N ALA A 96 -8.78 -1.51 -11.15
CA ALA A 96 -8.73 -2.68 -10.29
C ALA A 96 -8.72 -2.31 -8.81
N PHE A 97 -8.06 -1.21 -8.44
CA PHE A 97 -8.07 -0.71 -7.08
C PHE A 97 -9.49 -0.28 -6.69
N ILE A 98 -10.16 0.55 -7.49
CA ILE A 98 -11.53 1.00 -7.25
C ILE A 98 -12.49 -0.20 -7.16
N ARG A 99 -12.45 -1.12 -8.12
CA ARG A 99 -13.32 -2.30 -8.16
C ARG A 99 -13.13 -3.24 -6.96
N LYS A 100 -11.90 -3.38 -6.47
CA LYS A 100 -11.57 -4.25 -5.32
C LYS A 100 -11.73 -3.54 -3.97
N MET A 101 -12.00 -2.24 -3.95
CA MET A 101 -12.34 -1.56 -2.71
C MET A 101 -13.66 -2.08 -2.18
N ARG A 102 -13.69 -2.33 -0.87
CA ARG A 102 -14.94 -2.68 -0.19
C ARG A 102 -15.92 -1.50 -0.24
N CYS A 103 -17.21 -1.78 -0.39
CA CYS A 103 -18.24 -0.76 -0.51
C CYS A 103 -18.29 0.21 0.67
N GLU A 104 -17.96 -0.24 1.89
CA GLU A 104 -17.95 0.61 3.08
C GLU A 104 -16.88 1.70 2.98
N ASN A 105 -15.79 1.47 2.25
CA ASN A 105 -14.79 2.51 1.99
C ASN A 105 -15.34 3.57 1.04
N THR A 106 -16.01 3.15 -0.03
CA THR A 106 -16.60 4.06 -1.02
C THR A 106 -17.68 4.93 -0.38
N LEU A 107 -18.56 4.33 0.43
CA LEU A 107 -19.58 5.05 1.19
C LEU A 107 -18.96 6.01 2.21
N GLY A 108 -17.93 5.58 2.95
CA GLY A 108 -17.22 6.45 3.87
C GLY A 108 -16.59 7.66 3.18
N MET A 109 -15.96 7.46 2.01
CA MET A 109 -15.41 8.56 1.21
C MET A 109 -16.50 9.53 0.74
N PHE A 110 -17.67 9.02 0.33
CA PHE A 110 -18.80 9.84 -0.05
C PHE A 110 -19.29 10.72 1.10
N PHE A 111 -19.48 10.16 2.31
CA PHE A 111 -19.90 10.94 3.47
C PHE A 111 -18.86 12.00 3.86
N GLU A 112 -17.57 11.66 3.87
CA GLU A 112 -16.49 12.62 4.13
C GLU A 112 -16.47 13.78 3.12
N TRP A 113 -16.85 13.54 1.85
CA TRP A 113 -16.96 14.58 0.84
C TRP A 113 -18.18 15.47 1.07
N CYS A 114 -19.35 14.88 1.30
CA CYS A 114 -20.57 15.64 1.61
C CYS A 114 -20.39 16.54 2.84
N GLU A 115 -19.75 16.04 3.89
CA GLU A 115 -19.48 16.84 5.09
C GLU A 115 -18.57 18.03 4.80
N LYS A 116 -17.56 17.86 3.93
CA LYS A 116 -16.66 18.95 3.54
C LYS A 116 -17.37 20.00 2.68
N GLU A 117 -18.25 19.59 1.77
CA GLU A 117 -19.01 20.53 0.93
C GLU A 117 -20.04 21.33 1.74
N VAL A 118 -20.65 20.70 2.75
CA VAL A 118 -21.63 21.37 3.64
C VAL A 118 -20.95 22.24 4.71
N SER A 119 -19.66 22.02 4.98
CA SER A 119 -18.86 22.82 5.92
C SER A 119 -18.18 24.04 5.29
N ILE A 120 -18.45 24.32 4.00
CA ILE A 120 -18.05 25.52 3.26
C ILE A 120 -19.25 26.46 3.19
#